data_AF-A0C649-F1
#
_entry.id   AF-A0C649-F1
#
_cell.length_a   1.000
_cell.length_b   1.000
_cell.length_c   1.000
_cell.angle_alpha   90.00
_cell.angle_beta   90.00
_cell.angle_gamma   90.00
#
_symmetry.space_group_name_H-M   'P 1'
#
loop_
_entity.id
_entity.type
_entity.pdbx_description
1 polymer ?
#
loop_
_entity_poly.entity_id
_entity_poly.type
_entity_poly.pdbx_seq_one_letter_code
_entity_poly.pdbx_strand_id
1 'polypeptide(L)'
;MSQLPEFKIPNVVDPKLWPNPRTMTPQQLQTFTSLDMVKLNYTFKTLKKSAPYIVGVLAGCFFTSLIVDKVVKVHIFGENGNGGTLLQMKTYNSIGDYTYNRQFQRMRYLTEMPAGDDPLVKTSDYLLHDLGVTTQQVGVQHGIVKKVPHDKYLL
;
A
#
# COMPACT_ATOMS: atom_id res chain seq x y z
N MET A 1 21.82 -32.20 -41.82
CA MET A 1 21.50 -30.92 -42.51
C MET A 1 19.99 -30.84 -42.67
N SER A 2 19.29 -30.09 -41.83
CA SER A 2 17.83 -29.94 -41.90
C SER A 2 17.48 -28.93 -42.99
N GLN A 3 16.71 -29.35 -44.01
CA GLN A 3 16.19 -28.48 -45.06
C GLN A 3 15.33 -27.38 -44.44
N LEU A 4 15.61 -26.12 -44.80
CA LEU A 4 14.78 -24.97 -44.42
C LEU A 4 13.43 -25.07 -45.16
N PRO A 5 12.30 -24.83 -44.48
CA PRO A 5 10.99 -24.85 -45.13
C PRO A 5 10.90 -23.75 -46.19
N GLU A 6 10.37 -24.11 -47.36
CA GLU A 6 10.22 -23.21 -48.50
C GLU A 6 9.15 -22.13 -48.19
N PHE A 7 9.61 -20.88 -48.04
CA PHE A 7 8.78 -19.75 -47.63
C PHE A 7 8.13 -19.08 -48.86
N LYS A 8 6.84 -19.33 -49.10
CA LYS A 8 6.06 -18.57 -50.10
C LYS A 8 5.69 -17.21 -49.52
N ILE A 9 6.23 -16.14 -50.10
CA ILE A 9 5.86 -14.76 -49.75
C ILE A 9 4.39 -14.55 -50.16
N PRO A 10 3.48 -14.22 -49.22
CA PRO A 10 2.10 -13.90 -49.57
C PRO A 10 2.07 -12.64 -50.44
N ASN A 11 1.23 -12.65 -51.47
CA ASN A 11 1.18 -11.58 -52.46
C ASN A 11 0.62 -10.30 -51.80
N VAL A 12 1.49 -9.35 -51.48
CA VAL A 12 1.08 -8.06 -50.91
C VAL A 12 0.60 -7.18 -52.05
N VAL A 13 -0.70 -6.85 -52.06
CA VAL A 13 -1.28 -5.92 -53.05
C VAL A 13 -0.74 -4.52 -52.77
N ASP A 14 0.12 -4.03 -53.65
CA ASP A 14 0.68 -2.67 -53.54
C ASP A 14 -0.33 -1.64 -54.09
N PRO A 15 -0.83 -0.70 -53.27
CA PRO A 15 -1.74 0.36 -53.71
C PRO A 15 -1.07 1.47 -54.54
N LYS A 16 0.26 1.43 -54.75
CA LYS A 16 1.03 2.33 -55.64
C LYS A 16 0.84 3.83 -55.37
N LEU A 17 0.69 4.22 -54.10
CA LEU A 17 0.44 5.60 -53.71
C LEU A 17 1.67 6.52 -53.83
N TRP A 18 2.89 5.96 -53.83
CA TRP A 18 4.14 6.67 -54.07
C TRP A 18 5.21 5.71 -54.66
N PRO A 19 6.22 6.21 -55.37
CA PRO A 19 7.33 5.38 -55.82
C PRO A 19 8.11 4.84 -54.62
N ASN A 20 8.22 3.51 -54.52
CA ASN A 20 8.96 2.87 -53.44
C ASN A 20 10.44 3.27 -53.51
N PRO A 21 11.05 3.76 -52.41
CA PRO A 21 12.49 4.08 -52.38
C PRO A 21 13.28 2.80 -52.71
N ARG A 22 14.35 2.97 -53.52
CA ARG A 22 15.19 1.90 -54.14
C ARG A 22 14.88 0.50 -53.61
N THR A 23 14.10 -0.24 -54.39
CA THR A 23 13.73 -1.63 -54.11
C THR A 23 15.00 -2.42 -53.80
N MET A 24 15.15 -2.88 -52.55
CA MET A 24 16.10 -3.95 -52.25
C MET A 24 15.89 -5.06 -53.27
N THR A 25 16.98 -5.64 -53.79
CA THR A 25 16.83 -6.72 -54.76
C THR A 25 16.01 -7.86 -54.13
N PRO A 26 15.22 -8.62 -54.90
CA PRO A 26 14.38 -9.68 -54.34
C PRO A 26 15.15 -10.65 -53.43
N GLN A 27 16.43 -10.88 -53.74
CA GLN A 27 17.37 -11.65 -52.93
C GLN A 27 17.70 -10.98 -51.58
N GLN A 28 17.88 -9.66 -51.53
CA GLN A 28 18.10 -8.89 -50.29
C GLN A 28 16.84 -8.84 -49.41
N LEU A 29 15.66 -8.70 -50.04
CA LEU A 29 14.38 -8.70 -49.32
C LEU A 29 14.07 -10.08 -48.73
N GLN A 30 14.34 -11.16 -49.50
CA GLN A 30 14.23 -12.55 -49.05
C GLN A 30 15.23 -12.89 -47.94
N THR A 31 16.47 -12.39 -48.02
CA THR A 31 17.46 -12.60 -46.95
C THR A 31 17.08 -11.86 -45.67
N PHE A 32 16.58 -10.62 -45.74
CA PHE A 32 16.10 -9.91 -44.55
C PHE A 32 14.88 -10.56 -43.90
N THR A 33 13.84 -10.87 -44.68
CA THR A 33 12.62 -11.52 -44.16
C THR A 33 12.89 -12.94 -43.64
N SER A 34 13.80 -13.69 -44.27
CA SER A 34 14.20 -15.02 -43.78
C SER A 34 15.03 -14.95 -42.50
N LEU A 35 15.93 -13.98 -42.35
CA LEU A 35 16.69 -13.79 -41.10
C LEU A 35 15.79 -13.44 -39.91
N ASP A 36 14.80 -12.57 -40.11
CA ASP A 36 13.86 -12.22 -39.05
C ASP A 36 12.91 -13.39 -38.71
N MET A 37 12.47 -14.16 -39.72
CA MET A 37 11.73 -15.41 -39.50
C MET A 37 12.56 -16.47 -38.76
N VAL A 38 13.88 -16.58 -39.03
CA VAL A 38 14.77 -17.50 -38.31
C VAL A 38 14.91 -17.10 -36.84
N LYS A 39 15.07 -15.80 -36.55
CA LYS A 39 15.10 -15.30 -35.16
C LYS A 39 13.78 -15.57 -34.44
N LEU A 40 12.64 -15.30 -35.07
CA LEU A 40 11.31 -15.60 -34.52
C LEU A 40 11.13 -17.09 -34.23
N ASN A 41 11.51 -17.96 -35.16
CA ASN A 41 11.42 -19.40 -34.98
C ASN A 41 12.32 -19.90 -33.83
N TYR A 42 13.51 -19.32 -33.65
CA TYR A 42 14.38 -19.63 -32.52
C TYR A 42 13.76 -19.21 -31.18
N THR A 43 13.18 -18.01 -31.12
CA THR A 43 12.47 -17.51 -29.93
C THR A 43 11.26 -18.39 -29.61
N PHE A 44 10.45 -18.76 -30.60
CA PHE A 44 9.31 -19.67 -30.40
C PHE A 44 9.74 -21.07 -29.96
N LYS A 45 10.83 -21.60 -30.50
CA LYS A 45 11.39 -22.89 -30.07
C LYS A 45 11.87 -22.83 -28.63
N THR A 46 12.47 -21.71 -28.22
CA THR A 46 12.93 -21.48 -26.84
C THR A 46 11.75 -21.32 -25.88
N LEU A 47 10.72 -20.56 -26.27
CA LEU A 47 9.48 -20.39 -25.50
C LEU A 47 8.75 -21.73 -25.31
N LYS A 48 8.65 -22.54 -26.37
CA LYS A 48 8.05 -23.89 -26.27
C LYS A 48 8.85 -24.81 -25.36
N LYS A 49 10.18 -24.69 -25.35
CA LYS A 49 11.05 -25.45 -24.44
C LYS A 49 11.00 -24.95 -22.99
N SER A 50 10.74 -23.66 -22.76
CA SER A 50 10.58 -23.09 -21.42
C SER A 50 9.16 -23.23 -20.86
N ALA A 51 8.17 -23.59 -21.69
CA ALA A 51 6.81 -23.86 -21.28
C ALA A 51 6.67 -24.77 -20.03
N PRO A 52 7.33 -25.94 -19.92
CA PRO A 52 7.24 -26.76 -18.71
C PRO A 52 7.78 -26.05 -17.45
N TYR A 53 8.81 -25.21 -17.58
CA TYR A 53 9.32 -24.41 -16.46
C TYR A 53 8.31 -23.36 -16.02
N ILE A 54 7.73 -22.61 -16.96
CA ILE A 54 6.72 -21.59 -16.67
C ILE A 54 5.48 -22.23 -16.02
N VAL A 55 5.00 -23.34 -16.57
CA VAL A 55 3.86 -24.08 -16.00
C VAL A 55 4.20 -24.61 -14.61
N GLY A 56 5.41 -25.13 -14.39
CA GLY A 56 5.87 -25.58 -13.09
C GLY A 56 5.89 -24.47 -12.05
N VAL A 57 6.37 -23.28 -12.41
CA VAL A 57 6.37 -22.11 -11.51
C VAL A 57 4.94 -21.67 -11.19
N LEU A 58 4.05 -21.59 -12.19
CA LEU A 58 2.65 -21.20 -11.98
C LEU A 58 1.90 -22.21 -11.11
N ALA A 59 2.09 -23.52 -11.33
CA ALA A 59 1.54 -24.56 -10.48
C ALA A 59 2.08 -24.45 -9.05
N GLY A 60 3.38 -24.20 -8.89
CA GLY A 60 4.00 -23.92 -7.60
C GLY A 60 3.33 -22.75 -6.87
N CYS A 61 3.13 -21.62 -7.56
CA CYS A 61 2.43 -20.45 -7.00
C CYS A 61 1.00 -20.77 -6.58
N PHE A 62 0.28 -21.59 -7.35
CA PHE A 62 -1.07 -22.01 -7.00
C PHE A 62 -1.12 -22.89 -5.74
N PHE A 63 -0.20 -23.84 -5.60
CA PHE A 63 -0.16 -24.67 -4.39
C PHE A 63 0.31 -23.88 -3.16
N THR A 64 1.25 -22.96 -3.32
CA THR A 64 1.67 -22.09 -2.21
C THR A 64 0.56 -21.15 -1.78
N SER A 65 -0.28 -20.63 -2.69
CA SER A 65 -1.40 -19.77 -2.29
C SER A 65 -2.40 -20.50 -1.37
N LEU A 66 -2.70 -21.77 -1.66
CA LEU A 66 -3.58 -22.58 -0.80
C LEU A 66 -2.99 -22.82 0.60
N ILE A 67 -1.66 -22.97 0.70
CA ILE A 67 -0.97 -23.13 1.99
C ILE A 67 -0.96 -21.81 2.75
N VAL A 68 -0.62 -20.71 2.07
CA VAL A 68 -0.59 -19.37 2.65
C VAL A 68 -1.96 -19.00 3.22
N ASP A 69 -3.05 -19.27 2.51
CA ASP A 69 -4.41 -19.01 3.00
C ASP A 69 -4.71 -19.74 4.32
N LYS A 70 -4.24 -20.99 4.47
CA LYS A 70 -4.39 -21.76 5.72
C LYS A 70 -3.54 -21.17 6.85
N VAL A 71 -2.28 -20.83 6.57
CA VAL A 71 -1.37 -20.25 7.56
C VAL A 71 -1.86 -18.88 8.03
N VAL A 72 -2.34 -18.04 7.11
CA VAL A 72 -2.92 -16.73 7.42
C VAL A 72 -4.17 -16.89 8.28
N LYS A 73 -5.06 -17.85 7.96
CA LYS A 73 -6.22 -18.14 8.81
C LYS A 73 -5.82 -18.55 10.23
N VAL A 74 -4.82 -19.41 10.39
CA VAL A 74 -4.31 -19.80 11.71
C VAL A 74 -3.64 -18.62 12.42
N HIS A 75 -2.89 -17.77 11.70
CA HIS A 75 -2.24 -16.58 12.24
C HIS A 75 -3.25 -15.54 12.77
N ILE A 76 -4.38 -15.37 12.08
CA ILE A 76 -5.44 -14.41 12.45
C ILE A 76 -6.36 -15.01 13.52
N PHE A 77 -6.93 -16.20 13.28
CA PHE A 77 -8.01 -16.75 14.09
C PHE A 77 -7.52 -17.73 15.18
N GLY A 78 -6.30 -18.27 15.08
CA GLY A 78 -5.80 -19.29 16.00
C GLY A 78 -6.44 -20.67 15.79
N GLU A 79 -6.03 -21.66 16.58
CA GLU A 79 -6.51 -23.05 16.43
C GLU A 79 -8.00 -23.22 16.75
N ASN A 80 -8.53 -22.43 17.70
CA ASN A 80 -9.91 -22.50 18.18
C ASN A 80 -10.74 -21.22 17.92
N GLY A 81 -10.31 -20.36 16.99
CA GLY A 81 -11.06 -19.14 16.63
C GLY A 81 -10.98 -17.98 17.64
N ASN A 82 -10.15 -18.08 18.69
CA ASN A 82 -10.01 -17.08 19.75
C ASN A 82 -8.88 -16.06 19.49
N GLY A 83 -8.35 -16.02 18.27
CA GLY A 83 -7.25 -15.14 17.87
C GLY A 83 -5.90 -15.85 17.86
N GLY A 84 -5.16 -15.67 16.77
CA GLY A 84 -3.84 -16.26 16.58
C GLY A 84 -2.70 -15.33 17.01
N THR A 85 -1.51 -15.59 16.48
CA THR A 85 -0.31 -14.81 16.81
C THR A 85 -0.38 -13.35 16.35
N LEU A 86 -1.34 -12.96 15.50
CA LEU A 86 -1.58 -11.58 15.12
C LEU A 86 -1.84 -10.66 16.33
N LEU A 87 -2.53 -11.16 17.36
CA LEU A 87 -2.87 -10.36 18.55
C LEU A 87 -1.68 -10.18 19.51
N GLN A 88 -0.58 -10.90 19.28
CA GLN A 88 0.60 -10.84 20.14
C GLN A 88 1.43 -9.61 19.78
N MET A 89 1.37 -8.59 20.62
CA MET A 89 2.28 -7.45 20.55
C MET A 89 3.42 -7.65 21.55
N LYS A 90 4.66 -7.51 21.09
CA LYS A 90 5.86 -7.59 21.93
C LYS A 90 6.60 -6.27 21.85
N THR A 91 7.27 -5.90 22.94
CA THR A 91 8.12 -4.73 23.01
C THR A 91 9.44 -5.10 23.68
N TYR A 92 10.49 -4.37 23.33
CA TYR A 92 11.80 -4.46 23.98
C TYR A 92 11.92 -3.51 25.18
N ASN A 93 10.92 -2.64 25.39
CA ASN A 93 10.91 -1.68 26.48
C ASN A 93 10.93 -2.38 27.83
N SER A 94 11.78 -1.89 28.73
CA SER A 94 11.78 -2.35 30.11
C SER A 94 10.52 -1.87 30.86
N ILE A 95 10.28 -2.43 32.03
CA ILE A 95 9.21 -1.96 32.93
C ILE A 95 9.43 -0.49 33.34
N GLY A 96 10.69 -0.07 33.46
CA GLY A 96 11.06 1.32 33.73
C GLY A 96 10.59 2.25 32.61
N ASP A 97 10.88 1.89 31.36
CA ASP A 97 10.50 2.67 30.18
C ASP A 97 8.97 2.75 30.02
N TYR A 98 8.26 1.64 30.27
CA TYR A 98 6.80 1.63 30.24
C TYR A 98 6.22 2.60 31.28
N THR A 99 6.73 2.56 32.50
CA THR A 99 6.24 3.41 33.60
C THR A 99 6.58 4.88 33.36
N TYR A 100 7.78 5.15 32.83
CA TYR A 100 8.20 6.48 32.41
C TYR A 100 7.27 7.04 31.32
N ASN A 101 6.98 6.26 30.28
CA ASN A 101 6.09 6.70 29.20
C ASN A 101 4.68 6.99 29.70
N ARG A 102 4.16 6.16 30.63
CA ARG A 102 2.88 6.46 31.30
C ARG A 102 2.94 7.78 32.04
N GLN A 103 3.98 8.03 32.84
CA GLN A 103 4.10 9.28 33.56
C GLN A 103 4.30 10.49 32.64
N PHE A 104 4.96 10.32 31.50
CA PHE A 104 5.09 11.35 30.49
C PHE A 104 3.74 11.71 29.86
N GLN A 105 2.89 10.73 29.56
CA GLN A 105 1.51 10.98 29.14
C GLN A 105 0.73 11.77 30.21
N ARG A 106 0.86 11.39 31.49
CA ARG A 106 0.22 12.10 32.62
C ARG A 106 0.67 13.56 32.69
N MET A 107 1.97 13.80 32.51
CA MET A 107 2.53 15.15 32.52
C MET A 107 1.99 15.98 31.36
N ARG A 108 1.95 15.43 30.14
CA ARG A 108 1.41 16.12 28.97
C ARG A 108 -0.07 16.43 29.10
N TYR A 109 -0.86 15.53 29.69
CA TYR A 109 -2.27 15.78 29.96
C TYR A 109 -2.51 16.99 30.90
N LEU A 110 -1.62 17.19 31.88
CA LEU A 110 -1.72 18.31 32.83
C LEU A 110 -1.02 19.58 32.35
N THR A 111 -0.39 19.55 31.19
CA THR A 111 0.27 20.73 30.62
C THR A 111 -0.77 21.54 29.86
N GLU A 112 -1.04 22.75 30.35
CA GLU A 112 -1.89 23.71 29.66
C GLU A 112 -1.08 24.93 29.23
N MET A 113 -1.55 25.58 28.16
CA MET A 113 -0.97 26.85 27.72
C MET A 113 -1.42 27.99 28.64
N PRO A 114 -0.55 28.97 28.90
CA PRO A 114 -0.95 30.16 29.63
C PRO A 114 -2.00 30.97 28.84
N ALA A 115 -2.80 31.76 29.56
CA ALA A 115 -3.84 32.67 29.05
C ALA A 115 -5.07 32.04 28.39
N GLY A 116 -5.03 30.78 27.95
CA GLY A 116 -6.18 30.13 27.29
C GLY A 116 -6.59 30.85 26.00
N ASP A 117 -7.89 30.85 25.70
CA ASP A 117 -8.45 31.49 24.50
C ASP A 117 -8.80 32.98 24.72
N ASP A 118 -8.84 33.74 23.63
CA ASP A 118 -9.22 35.16 23.60
C ASP A 118 -10.58 35.42 24.27
N PRO A 119 -10.63 36.23 25.36
CA PRO A 119 -11.88 36.60 26.02
C PRO A 119 -12.86 37.38 25.13
N LEU A 120 -12.39 38.12 24.12
CA LEU A 120 -13.25 39.00 23.29
C LEU A 120 -14.19 38.22 22.37
N VAL A 121 -13.88 36.95 22.12
CA VAL A 121 -14.71 36.06 21.29
C VAL A 121 -15.80 35.38 22.12
N LYS A 122 -15.72 35.46 23.46
CA LYS A 122 -16.69 34.87 24.38
C LYS A 122 -17.85 35.83 24.65
N THR A 123 -18.96 35.29 25.14
CA THR A 123 -20.15 36.07 25.48
C THR A 123 -19.82 37.16 26.48
N SER A 124 -20.10 38.42 26.12
CA SER A 124 -19.92 39.56 27.01
C SER A 124 -21.06 39.67 28.03
N ASP A 125 -20.73 40.05 29.26
CA ASP A 125 -21.73 40.25 30.32
C ASP A 125 -22.69 41.42 30.02
N TYR A 126 -22.23 42.45 29.31
CA TYR A 126 -23.08 43.58 28.90
C TYR A 126 -24.21 43.13 27.97
N LEU A 127 -23.90 42.28 26.99
CA LEU A 127 -24.91 41.73 26.09
C LEU A 127 -25.93 40.87 26.84
N LEU A 128 -25.50 40.11 27.85
CA LEU A 128 -26.42 39.30 28.67
C LEU A 128 -27.37 40.18 29.49
N HIS A 129 -26.86 41.28 30.04
CA HIS A 129 -27.67 42.25 30.76
C HIS A 129 -28.74 42.89 29.86
N ASP A 130 -28.36 43.28 28.63
CA ASP A 130 -29.29 43.86 27.66
C ASP A 130 -30.39 42.87 27.21
N LEU A 131 -30.08 41.56 27.24
CA LEU A 131 -31.05 40.49 26.99
C LEU A 131 -31.94 40.16 28.20
N GLY A 132 -31.76 40.87 29.33
CA GLY A 132 -32.52 40.64 30.56
C GLY A 132 -32.01 39.48 31.41
N VAL A 133 -30.80 38.97 31.14
CA VAL A 133 -30.16 37.90 31.92
C VAL A 133 -29.19 38.50 32.93
N THR A 134 -29.46 38.32 34.21
CA THR A 134 -28.54 38.71 35.29
C THR A 134 -27.54 37.61 35.59
N THR A 135 -26.25 37.87 35.39
CA THR A 135 -25.16 36.93 35.74
C THR A 135 -24.73 37.11 37.19
N GLN A 136 -24.43 36.00 37.88
CA GLN A 136 -23.85 36.01 39.21
C GLN A 136 -22.32 35.97 39.09
N GLN A 137 -21.61 36.92 39.71
CA GLN A 137 -20.16 36.89 39.77
C GLN A 137 -19.70 35.79 40.74
N VAL A 138 -18.92 34.82 40.22
CA VAL A 138 -18.35 33.72 41.02
C VAL A 138 -16.86 33.99 41.23
N GLY A 139 -16.40 33.86 42.47
CA GLY A 139 -14.99 34.01 42.82
C GLY A 139 -14.11 32.88 42.27
N VAL A 140 -12.80 33.11 42.25
CA VAL A 140 -11.83 32.08 41.84
C VAL A 140 -11.85 30.93 42.85
N GLN A 141 -11.98 29.70 42.36
CA GLN A 141 -11.92 28.52 43.22
C GLN A 141 -10.46 28.15 43.52
N HIS A 142 -10.04 28.44 44.75
CA HIS A 142 -8.77 27.98 45.29
C HIS A 142 -8.95 26.60 45.97
N GLY A 143 -7.96 25.71 45.82
CA GLY A 143 -7.95 24.39 46.48
C GLY A 143 -8.30 23.19 45.59
N ILE A 144 -8.66 23.40 44.32
CA ILE A 144 -8.81 22.31 43.35
C ILE A 144 -7.44 21.88 42.84
N VAL A 145 -7.11 20.60 43.04
CA VAL A 145 -5.89 20.00 42.51
C VAL A 145 -6.24 19.21 41.24
N LYS A 146 -5.70 19.64 40.10
CA LYS A 146 -5.85 18.92 38.83
C LYS A 146 -5.18 17.55 38.93
N LYS A 147 -5.88 16.51 38.50
CA LYS A 147 -5.40 15.12 38.50
C LYS A 147 -5.60 14.50 37.13
N VAL A 148 -4.77 13.50 36.85
CA VAL A 148 -4.83 12.76 35.59
C VAL A 148 -5.90 11.68 35.68
N PRO A 149 -6.68 11.44 34.61
CA PRO A 149 -7.61 10.32 34.57
C PRO A 149 -6.87 8.97 34.52
N HIS A 150 -7.63 7.89 34.57
CA HIS A 150 -7.09 6.53 34.38
C HIS A 150 -6.38 6.40 33.02
N ASP A 151 -5.33 5.57 32.95
CA ASP A 151 -4.47 5.37 31.78
C ASP A 151 -5.20 4.97 30.49
N LYS A 152 -6.42 4.44 30.61
CA LYS A 152 -7.29 4.11 29.46
C LYS A 152 -7.78 5.34 28.68
N TYR A 153 -7.68 6.53 29.27
CA TYR A 153 -8.04 7.82 28.66
C TYR A 153 -6.80 8.62 28.24
N LEU A 154 -5.60 8.05 28.42
CA LEU A 154 -4.34 8.65 27.99
C LEU A 154 -3.93 7.97 26.67
N LEU A 155 -3.93 8.76 25.60
CA LEU A 155 -3.47 8.36 24.27
C LEU A 155 -1.94 8.50 24.19
#